data_AF-A0A9N9BF97-F1
#
_entry.id   AF-A0A9N9BF97-F1
#
_cell.length_a   1.000
_cell.length_b   1.000
_cell.length_c   1.000
_cell.angle_alpha   90.00
_cell.angle_beta   90.00
_cell.angle_gamma   90.00
#
_symmetry.space_group_name_H-M   'P 1'
#
loop_
_entity.id
_entity.type
_entity.pdbx_description
1 polymer ?
#
loop_
_entity_poly.entity_id
_entity_poly.type
_entity_poly.pdbx_seq_one_letter_code
_entity_poly.pdbx_strand_id
1 'polypeptide(L)'
;MNEAKRLFQCAITEYKLNDIPIGKLKNKEVIGKGAYGYVYRCNIDEDSRMVAIKEISVGDEDSDTSIKSFLDELKVHSRAKNHRIIELFGMSYGQKVHIKHWVIF
;
A
#
# COMPACT_ATOMS: atom_id res chain seq x y z
N MET A 1 -7.87 9.56 16.41
CA MET A 1 -7.10 8.74 15.45
C MET A 1 -8.11 7.96 14.63
N ASN A 2 -8.16 8.13 13.30
CA ASN A 2 -9.13 7.42 12.46
C ASN A 2 -8.84 5.91 12.48
N GLU A 3 -9.88 5.06 12.48
CA GLU A 3 -9.82 3.60 12.56
C GLU A 3 -8.94 3.00 11.47
N ALA A 4 -9.05 3.50 10.23
CA ALA A 4 -8.19 3.10 9.14
C ALA A 4 -6.70 3.29 9.48
N LYS A 5 -6.31 4.46 9.98
CA LYS A 5 -4.90 4.72 10.36
C LYS A 5 -4.39 3.72 11.41
N ARG A 6 -5.24 3.31 12.36
CA ARG A 6 -4.89 2.31 13.37
C ARG A 6 -4.68 0.93 12.73
N LEU A 7 -5.58 0.49 11.86
CA LEU A 7 -5.48 -0.80 11.17
C LEU A 7 -4.21 -0.88 10.31
N PHE A 8 -3.87 0.21 9.62
CA PHE A 8 -2.63 0.32 8.86
C PHE A 8 -1.39 0.17 9.73
N GLN A 9 -1.35 0.86 10.88
CA GLN A 9 -0.25 0.73 11.81
C GLN A 9 -0.12 -0.69 12.36
N CYS A 10 -1.24 -1.32 12.71
CA CYS A 10 -1.27 -2.72 13.14
C CYS A 10 -0.72 -3.66 12.06
N ALA A 11 -1.13 -3.50 10.79
CA ALA A 11 -0.65 -4.33 9.69
C ALA A 11 0.86 -4.17 9.43
N ILE A 12 1.38 -2.94 9.48
CA ILE A 12 2.82 -2.67 9.37
C ILE A 12 3.61 -3.43 10.43
N THR A 13 3.15 -3.36 11.69
CA THR A 13 3.80 -4.04 12.81
C THR A 13 3.64 -5.57 12.73
N GLU A 14 2.44 -6.07 12.45
CA GLU A 14 2.13 -7.50 12.41
C GLU A 14 2.92 -8.22 11.29
N TYR A 15 2.98 -7.60 10.11
CA TYR A 15 3.64 -8.19 8.94
C TYR A 15 5.10 -7.73 8.76
N LYS A 16 5.63 -6.94 9.69
CA LYS A 16 7.01 -6.42 9.69
C LYS A 16 7.36 -5.65 8.41
N LEU A 17 6.44 -4.80 7.96
CA LEU A 17 6.58 -4.03 6.73
C LEU A 17 7.32 -2.72 6.98
N ASN A 18 7.96 -2.20 5.94
CA ASN A 18 8.55 -0.87 6.01
C ASN A 18 7.45 0.20 5.97
N ASP A 19 7.44 1.11 6.95
CA ASP A 19 6.63 2.33 6.88
C ASP A 19 7.36 3.38 6.03
N ILE A 20 6.85 3.62 4.83
CA ILE A 20 7.51 4.48 3.83
C ILE A 20 6.72 5.78 3.71
N PRO A 21 7.27 6.93 4.16
CA PRO A 21 6.60 8.21 4.02
C PRO A 21 6.32 8.55 2.56
N ILE A 22 5.12 9.07 2.27
CA ILE A 22 4.73 9.39 0.88
C ILE A 22 5.70 10.36 0.18
N GLY A 23 6.32 11.26 0.95
CA GLY A 23 7.30 12.23 0.43
C GLY A 23 8.55 11.60 -0.16
N LYS A 24 8.86 10.35 0.23
CA LYS A 24 9.97 9.56 -0.33
C LYS A 24 9.64 8.88 -1.65
N LEU A 25 8.37 8.78 -2.02
CA LEU A 25 7.94 8.12 -3.25
C LEU A 25 7.98 9.13 -4.40
N LYS A 26 9.03 9.07 -5.22
CA LYS A 26 9.30 9.99 -6.33
C LYS A 26 9.00 9.35 -7.69
N ASN A 27 8.87 10.18 -8.73
CA ASN A 27 8.73 9.73 -10.12
C ASN A 27 7.55 8.75 -10.33
N LYS A 28 6.39 9.05 -9.74
CA LYS A 28 5.20 8.20 -9.84
C LYS A 28 4.64 8.22 -11.25
N GLU A 29 4.62 7.06 -11.89
CA GLU A 29 4.04 6.85 -13.22
C GLU A 29 3.02 5.73 -13.17
N VAL A 30 1.83 5.92 -13.74
CA VAL A 30 0.82 4.88 -13.82
C VAL A 30 1.27 3.77 -14.77
N ILE A 31 1.37 2.55 -14.27
CA ILE A 31 1.69 1.34 -15.05
C ILE A 31 0.52 0.37 -15.16
N GLY A 32 -0.57 0.62 -14.42
CA GLY A 32 -1.77 -0.21 -14.50
C GLY A 32 -2.97 0.43 -13.80
N LYS A 33 -4.16 -0.09 -14.11
CA LYS A 33 -5.43 0.28 -13.45
C LYS A 33 -6.22 -0.99 -13.17
N GLY A 34 -6.67 -1.15 -11.93
CA GLY A 34 -7.55 -2.23 -11.49
C GLY A 34 -8.87 -1.70 -10.93
N ALA A 35 -9.70 -2.62 -10.42
CA ALA A 35 -10.99 -2.28 -9.83
C ALA A 35 -10.89 -1.36 -8.60
N TYR A 36 -9.79 -1.46 -7.84
CA TYR A 36 -9.60 -0.76 -6.56
C TYR A 36 -8.72 0.49 -6.64
N GLY A 37 -8.16 0.79 -7.82
CA GLY A 37 -7.26 1.93 -8.01
C GLY A 37 -6.21 1.72 -9.10
N TYR A 38 -5.18 2.55 -9.04
CA TYR A 38 -4.06 2.52 -9.98
C TYR A 38 -2.85 1.80 -9.38
N VAL A 39 -2.04 1.24 -10.28
CA VAL A 39 -0.70 0.74 -9.96
C VAL A 39 0.30 1.71 -10.57
N TYR A 40 1.27 2.14 -9.76
CA TYR A 40 2.30 3.09 -10.14
C TYR A 40 3.67 2.45 -10.06
N ARG A 41 4.54 2.78 -11.01
CA ARG A 41 6.00 2.65 -10.85
C ARG A 41 6.51 3.89 -10.10
N CYS A 42 7.41 3.72 -9.14
CA CYS A 42 8.08 4.85 -8.50
C CYS A 42 9.48 4.48 -8.00
N ASN A 43 10.23 5.52 -7.59
CA ASN A 43 11.48 5.36 -6.87
C ASN A 43 11.29 5.69 -5.38
N ILE A 44 11.93 4.91 -4.50
CA ILE A 44 12.09 5.26 -3.08
C ILE A 44 13.33 6.14 -2.96
N ASP A 45 13.12 7.37 -2.49
CA ASP A 45 14.09 8.46 -2.50
C ASP A 45 14.62 8.72 -3.93
N GLU A 46 15.61 9.60 -4.08
CA GLU A 46 16.12 9.97 -5.41
C GLU A 46 16.89 8.84 -6.08
N ASP A 47 17.38 7.83 -5.34
CA ASP A 47 18.57 7.12 -5.83
C ASP A 47 18.76 5.63 -5.53
N SER A 48 17.77 4.79 -5.15
CA SER A 48 18.15 3.37 -4.89
C SER A 48 17.17 2.23 -5.10
N ARG A 49 15.85 2.42 -5.10
CA ARG A 49 14.94 1.26 -5.30
C ARG A 49 13.71 1.63 -6.09
N MET A 50 13.58 1.04 -7.27
CA MET A 50 12.35 1.05 -8.04
C MET A 50 11.36 0.07 -7.41
N VAL A 51 10.13 0.52 -7.19
CA VAL A 51 9.05 -0.28 -6.60
C VAL A 51 7.75 -0.08 -7.36
N ALA A 52 6.84 -1.04 -7.20
CA ALA A 52 5.47 -0.89 -7.65
C ALA A 52 4.59 -0.50 -6.46
N ILE A 53 3.77 0.55 -6.65
CA ILE A 53 2.79 0.99 -5.66
C ILE A 53 1.41 0.64 -6.16
N LYS A 54 0.64 -0.14 -5.40
CA LYS A 54 -0.80 -0.31 -5.62
C LYS A 54 -1.56 0.64 -4.71
N GLU A 55 -2.34 1.55 -5.31
CA GLU A 55 -3.27 2.42 -4.59
C GLU A 55 -4.52 1.67 -4.19
N ILE A 56 -4.96 1.95 -2.96
CA ILE A 56 -6.16 1.38 -2.38
C ILE A 56 -7.02 2.56 -1.93
N SER A 57 -8.10 2.75 -2.68
CA SER A 57 -9.11 3.74 -2.36
C SER A 57 -10.06 3.14 -1.33
N VAL A 58 -9.98 3.61 -0.09
CA VAL A 58 -10.99 3.32 0.92
C VAL A 58 -12.01 4.44 0.82
N GLY A 59 -13.14 4.18 0.17
CA GLY A 59 -14.22 5.15 0.03
C GLY A 59 -14.97 5.35 1.36
N ASP A 60 -15.55 6.53 1.55
CA ASP A 60 -16.28 6.90 2.77
C ASP A 60 -17.61 6.12 2.96
N GLU A 61 -18.15 5.49 1.91
CA GLU A 61 -19.43 4.74 1.94
C GLU A 61 -19.28 3.20 1.97
N ASP A 62 -18.10 2.67 1.61
CA ASP A 62 -17.78 1.22 1.54
C ASP A 62 -16.56 0.85 2.40
N SER A 63 -16.30 1.64 3.45
CA SER A 63 -15.04 1.60 4.22
C SER A 63 -14.71 0.21 4.76
N ASP A 64 -15.68 -0.49 5.32
CA ASP A 64 -15.41 -1.71 6.08
C ASP A 64 -15.11 -2.89 5.15
N THR A 65 -15.86 -3.03 4.06
CA THR A 65 -15.66 -4.10 3.06
C THR A 65 -14.36 -3.88 2.27
N SER A 66 -14.05 -2.64 1.91
CA SER A 66 -12.83 -2.30 1.19
C SER A 66 -11.58 -2.45 2.06
N ILE A 67 -11.62 -2.03 3.32
CA ILE A 67 -10.54 -2.25 4.30
C ILE A 67 -10.35 -3.73 4.58
N LYS A 68 -11.43 -4.51 4.76
CA LYS A 68 -11.32 -5.94 5.03
C LYS A 68 -10.69 -6.69 3.86
N SER A 69 -11.15 -6.42 2.64
CA SER A 69 -10.59 -7.03 1.42
C SER A 69 -9.09 -6.72 1.28
N PHE A 70 -8.71 -5.49 1.64
CA PHE A 70 -7.31 -5.08 1.69
C PHE A 70 -6.50 -5.85 2.74
N LEU A 71 -7.00 -5.96 3.97
CA LEU A 71 -6.32 -6.70 5.04
C LEU A 71 -6.19 -8.18 4.69
N ASP A 72 -7.19 -8.77 4.04
CA ASP A 72 -7.15 -10.15 3.55
C ASP A 72 -6.08 -10.33 2.45
N GLU A 73 -5.96 -9.38 1.52
CA GLU A 73 -4.89 -9.36 0.51
C GLU A 73 -3.50 -9.30 1.19
N LEU A 74 -3.27 -8.35 2.10
CA LEU A 74 -2.02 -8.25 2.86
C LEU A 74 -1.71 -9.53 3.62
N LYS A 75 -2.72 -10.11 4.26
CA LYS A 75 -2.60 -11.32 5.07
C LYS A 75 -2.18 -12.53 4.24
N VAL A 76 -2.74 -12.69 3.05
CA VAL A 76 -2.37 -13.78 2.14
C VAL A 76 -0.97 -13.54 1.56
N HIS A 77 -0.70 -12.31 1.12
CA HIS A 77 0.56 -11.94 0.47
C HIS A 77 1.74 -11.98 1.45
N SER A 78 1.59 -11.50 2.68
CA SER A 78 2.66 -11.49 3.69
C SER A 78 3.15 -12.89 4.08
N ARG A 79 2.30 -13.91 3.93
CA ARG A 79 2.66 -15.33 4.10
C ARG A 79 3.35 -15.93 2.88
N ALA A 80 3.19 -15.34 1.70
CA ALA A 80 3.66 -15.86 0.42
C ALA A 80 5.15 -15.54 0.17
N LYS A 81 6.02 -15.97 1.09
CA LYS A 81 7.48 -15.74 1.00
C LYS A 81 8.15 -16.75 0.07
N ASN A 82 8.22 -16.40 -1.21
CA ASN A 82 8.84 -17.23 -2.25
C ASN A 82 9.46 -16.35 -3.35
N HIS A 83 10.60 -16.76 -3.92
CA HIS A 83 11.32 -16.03 -4.98
C HIS A 83 10.52 -15.83 -6.29
N ARG A 84 9.41 -16.55 -6.48
CA ARG A 84 8.52 -16.41 -7.66
C ARG A 84 7.30 -15.53 -7.39
N ILE A 85 7.12 -15.09 -6.16
CA ILE A 85 6.01 -14.23 -5.76
C ILE A 85 6.62 -12.87 -5.45
N ILE A 86 6.00 -11.83 -5.99
CA ILE A 86 6.42 -10.45 -5.76
C ILE A 86 6.46 -10.21 -4.24
N GLU A 87 7.53 -9.63 -3.71
CA GLU A 87 7.63 -9.39 -2.27
C GLU A 87 6.73 -8.23 -1.85
N LEU A 88 6.14 -8.32 -0.65
CA LEU A 88 5.48 -7.19 -0.01
C LEU A 88 6.55 -6.38 0.75
N PHE A 89 7.02 -5.29 0.16
CA PHE A 89 8.14 -4.51 0.71
C PHE A 89 7.73 -3.53 1.81
N GLY A 90 6.59 -2.86 1.66
CA GLY A 90 6.22 -1.77 2.56
C GLY A 90 4.82 -1.24 2.36
N MET A 91 4.47 -0.26 3.19
CA MET A 91 3.21 0.45 3.10
C MET A 91 3.44 1.95 3.26
N SER A 92 2.54 2.74 2.67
CA SER A 92 2.54 4.19 2.83
C SER A 92 1.11 4.69 3.04
N TYR A 93 1.01 5.76 3.82
CA TYR A 93 -0.25 6.41 4.18
C TYR A 93 -0.23 7.88 3.77
N GLY A 94 -1.33 8.39 3.21
CA GLY A 94 -1.45 9.80 2.88
C GLY A 94 -2.88 10.31 2.91
N GLN A 95 -3.05 11.54 3.39
CA GLN A 95 -4.30 12.29 3.29
C GLN A 95 -4.08 13.43 2.31
N LYS A 96 -4.66 13.35 1.11
CA LYS A 96 -4.70 14.50 0.18
C LYS A 96 -6.10 15.12 0.09
N VAL A 97 -7.16 14.31 0.01
CA VAL A 97 -8.58 14.75 0.03
C VAL A 97 -9.47 13.62 0.58
N HIS A 98 -9.25 12.38 0.11
CA HIS A 98 -9.69 11.13 0.74
C HIS A 98 -8.49 10.38 1.32
N ILE A 99 -8.73 9.46 2.25
CA ILE A 99 -7.68 8.63 2.83
C ILE A 99 -7.20 7.64 1.78
N LYS A 100 -5.93 7.78 1.37
CA LYS A 100 -5.32 6.89 0.39
C LYS A 100 -4.25 6.04 1.05
N HIS A 101 -4.29 4.78 0.68
CA HIS A 101 -3.39 3.77 1.19
C HIS A 101 -2.62 3.16 0.04
N TRP A 102 -1.35 2.83 0.31
CA TRP A 102 -0.46 2.29 -0.70
C TRP A 102 0.24 1.06 -0.18
N VAL A 103 0.21 0.02 -1.01
CA VAL A 103 1.02 -1.18 -0.85
C VAL A 103 2.21 -1.07 -1.77
N ILE A 104 3.39 -1.37 -1.24
CA ILE A 104 4.65 -1.24 -1.95
C ILE A 104 5.23 -2.64 -2.11
N PHE A 105 5.46 -3.01 -3.38
CA PHE A 105 6.05 -4.25 -3.82
C PHE A 105 7.48 -4.04 -4.30
#